data_AF-A0A382UU89-F1
#
_entry.id   AF-A0A382UU89-F1
#
_cell.length_a   1.000
_cell.length_b   1.000
_cell.length_c   1.000
_cell.angle_alpha   90.00
_cell.angle_beta   90.00
_cell.angle_gamma   90.00
#
_symmetry.space_group_name_H-M   'P 1'
#
loop_
_entity.id
_entity.type
_entity.pdbx_description
1 polymer ?
#
loop_
_entity_poly.entity_id
_entity_poly.type
_entity_poly.pdbx_seq_one_letter_code
_entity_poly.pdbx_strand_id
1 'polypeptide(L)'
;IYEKSVPLLQRKKMARRMRKMAKSAIFKMKKARSALRRKTPEKILALARKKAINMIRKKFYPTYKDMAFAQRIKIDQRIMVQFGKKIDKISKKMAMIIKKGEGARIAKAKEAQAKAREKPDVRNFTNPSGK
;
A
#
# COMPACT_ATOMS: atom_id res chain seq x y z
N ILE A 1 -32.69 -5.31 4.59
CA ILE A 1 -31.51 -4.90 5.39
C ILE A 1 -30.97 -3.62 4.76
N TYR A 2 -31.52 -2.47 5.19
CA TYR A 2 -31.32 -1.19 4.51
C TYR A 2 -29.87 -0.72 4.62
N GLU A 3 -29.17 -0.63 3.49
CA GLU A 3 -27.88 0.04 3.38
C GLU A 3 -28.04 1.53 3.71
N LYS A 4 -27.66 1.94 4.92
CA LYS A 4 -27.37 3.35 5.22
C LYS A 4 -26.09 3.72 4.46
N SER A 5 -26.22 3.96 3.15
CA SER A 5 -25.13 4.49 2.35
C SER A 5 -24.74 5.86 2.89
N VAL A 6 -23.47 6.05 3.22
CA VAL A 6 -22.98 7.31 3.77
C VAL A 6 -23.14 8.41 2.70
N PRO A 7 -23.89 9.50 2.96
CA PRO A 7 -24.15 10.54 1.98
C PRO A 7 -22.85 11.14 1.45
N LEU A 8 -22.85 11.59 0.19
CA LEU A 8 -21.66 12.11 -0.50
C LEU A 8 -20.95 13.20 0.30
N LEU A 9 -21.73 14.09 0.95
CA LEU A 9 -21.19 15.16 1.79
C LEU A 9 -20.44 14.62 3.01
N GLN A 10 -20.93 13.57 3.67
CA GLN A 10 -20.28 12.95 4.81
C GLN A 10 -18.99 12.22 4.39
N ARG A 11 -18.97 11.57 3.22
CA ARG A 11 -17.74 11.02 2.62
C ARG A 11 -16.70 12.10 2.34
N LYS A 12 -17.11 13.24 1.75
CA LYS A 12 -16.23 14.40 1.53
C LYS A 12 -15.68 14.97 2.84
N LYS A 13 -16.51 15.11 3.88
CA LYS A 13 -16.08 15.55 5.22
C LYS A 13 -15.07 14.57 5.85
N MET A 14 -15.36 13.26 5.79
CA MET A 14 -14.45 12.22 6.30
C MET A 14 -13.12 12.21 5.56
N ALA A 15 -13.12 12.32 4.22
CA ALA A 15 -11.90 12.40 3.42
C ALA A 15 -11.03 13.61 3.80
N ARG A 16 -11.65 14.78 4.02
CA ARG A 16 -10.94 15.97 4.51
C ARG A 16 -10.30 15.73 5.87
N ARG A 17 -11.01 15.11 6.82
CA ARG A 17 -10.49 14.75 8.15
C ARG A 17 -9.33 13.76 8.05
N MET A 18 -9.48 12.69 7.28
CA MET A 18 -8.42 11.69 7.03
C MET A 18 -7.17 12.33 6.42
N ARG A 19 -7.35 13.27 5.47
CA ARG A 19 -6.23 14.02 4.88
C ARG A 19 -5.47 14.85 5.91
N LYS A 20 -6.17 15.54 6.82
CA LYS A 20 -5.52 16.27 7.93
C LYS A 20 -4.81 15.31 8.88
N MET A 21 -5.46 14.22 9.27
CA MET A 21 -4.88 13.20 10.15
C MET A 21 -3.61 12.57 9.56
N ALA A 22 -3.60 12.27 8.26
CA ALA A 22 -2.45 11.67 7.58
C ALA A 22 -1.17 12.54 7.63
N LYS A 23 -1.33 13.86 7.76
CA LYS A 23 -0.19 14.80 7.89
C LYS A 23 0.39 14.85 9.30
N SER A 24 -0.38 14.45 10.31
CA SER A 24 0.02 14.52 11.73
C SER A 24 1.25 13.66 12.02
N ALA A 25 2.08 14.12 12.97
CA ALA A 25 3.29 13.41 13.40
C ALA A 25 2.95 12.02 13.97
N ILE A 26 1.87 11.92 14.75
CA ILE A 26 1.41 10.66 15.35
C ILE A 26 1.07 9.62 14.26
N PHE A 27 0.33 10.00 13.22
CA PHE A 27 -0.01 9.09 12.14
C PHE A 27 1.24 8.63 11.37
N LYS A 28 2.16 9.56 11.05
CA LYS A 28 3.45 9.25 10.41
C LYS A 28 4.27 8.28 11.27
N MET A 29 4.36 8.51 12.58
CA MET A 29 5.07 7.64 13.51
C MET A 29 4.45 6.24 13.58
N LYS A 30 3.11 6.14 13.66
CA LYS A 30 2.39 4.85 13.63
C LYS A 30 2.64 4.08 12.33
N LYS A 31 2.64 4.78 11.18
CA LYS A 31 2.96 4.19 9.87
C LYS A 31 4.40 3.69 9.81
N ALA A 32 5.36 4.49 10.27
CA ALA A 32 6.77 4.11 10.34
C ALA A 32 6.97 2.86 11.23
N ARG A 33 6.37 2.85 12.43
CA ARG A 33 6.40 1.69 13.33
C ARG A 33 5.81 0.43 12.69
N SER A 34 4.69 0.57 11.97
CA SER A 34 4.11 -0.56 11.24
C SER A 34 4.99 -1.05 10.08
N ALA A 35 5.76 -0.17 9.44
CA ALA A 35 6.67 -0.56 8.36
C ALA A 35 7.85 -1.39 8.87
N LEU A 36 8.28 -1.21 10.11
CA LEU A 36 9.38 -2.00 10.70
C LEU A 36 8.96 -3.41 11.10
N ARG A 37 7.66 -3.65 11.30
CA ARG A 37 7.13 -4.95 11.70
C ARG A 37 7.09 -5.93 10.53
N ARG A 38 7.38 -7.21 10.78
CA ARG A 38 7.14 -8.31 9.83
C ARG A 38 5.66 -8.43 9.53
N LYS A 39 5.33 -8.69 8.26
CA LYS A 39 3.94 -8.95 7.86
C LYS A 39 3.47 -10.31 8.36
N THR A 40 2.20 -10.40 8.76
CA THR A 40 1.55 -11.68 9.08
C THR A 40 1.41 -12.54 7.81
N PRO A 41 1.35 -13.88 7.93
CA PRO A 41 1.22 -14.77 6.78
C PRO A 41 0.02 -14.42 5.87
N GLU A 42 -1.12 -14.09 6.45
CA GLU A 42 -2.32 -13.66 5.71
C GLU A 42 -2.08 -12.41 4.86
N LYS A 43 -1.37 -11.41 5.40
CA LYS A 43 -1.04 -10.18 4.67
C LYS A 43 -0.08 -10.46 3.52
N ILE A 44 0.80 -11.44 3.68
CA ILE A 44 1.70 -11.90 2.61
C ILE A 44 0.90 -12.57 1.50
N LEU A 45 -0.01 -13.49 1.85
CA LEU A 45 -0.88 -14.18 0.89
C LEU A 45 -1.77 -13.19 0.12
N ALA A 46 -2.39 -12.25 0.82
CA ALA A 46 -3.21 -11.21 0.18
C ALA A 46 -2.40 -10.34 -0.79
N LEU A 47 -1.18 -9.97 -0.41
CA LEU A 47 -0.28 -9.21 -1.29
C LEU A 47 0.16 -10.04 -2.50
N ALA A 48 0.48 -11.31 -2.30
CA ALA A 48 0.87 -12.24 -3.36
C ALA A 48 -0.27 -12.42 -4.37
N ARG A 49 -1.50 -12.63 -3.89
CA ARG A 49 -2.70 -12.76 -4.73
C ARG A 49 -2.93 -11.50 -5.57
N LYS A 50 -2.84 -10.31 -4.95
CA LYS A 50 -2.94 -9.02 -5.66
C LYS A 50 -1.88 -8.88 -6.76
N LYS A 51 -0.63 -9.26 -6.48
CA LYS A 51 0.44 -9.24 -7.49
C LYS A 51 0.16 -10.22 -8.63
N ALA A 52 -0.27 -11.44 -8.33
CA ALA A 52 -0.60 -12.46 -9.32
C ALA A 52 -1.72 -12.00 -10.27
N ILE A 53 -2.80 -11.44 -9.73
CA ILE A 53 -3.90 -10.89 -10.54
C ILE A 53 -3.39 -9.75 -11.43
N ASN A 54 -2.57 -8.84 -10.88
CA ASN A 54 -2.02 -7.72 -11.65
C ASN A 54 -1.09 -8.19 -12.78
N MET A 55 -0.36 -9.30 -12.62
CA MET A 55 0.44 -9.88 -13.70
C MET A 55 -0.45 -10.36 -14.87
N ILE A 56 -1.55 -11.04 -14.56
CA ILE A 56 -2.51 -11.50 -15.56
C ILE A 56 -3.19 -10.31 -16.25
N ARG A 57 -3.63 -9.30 -15.49
CA ARG A 57 -4.18 -8.05 -16.05
C ARG A 57 -3.23 -7.38 -17.02
N LYS A 58 -1.96 -7.17 -16.63
CA LYS A 58 -0.95 -6.56 -17.50
C LYS A 58 -0.70 -7.34 -18.79
N LYS A 59 -0.78 -8.67 -18.73
CA LYS A 59 -0.54 -9.54 -19.89
C LYS A 59 -1.70 -9.54 -20.88
N PHE A 60 -2.93 -9.70 -20.40
CA PHE A 60 -4.09 -9.93 -21.25
C PHE A 60 -4.97 -8.69 -21.46
N TYR A 61 -4.85 -7.69 -20.59
CA TYR A 61 -5.61 -6.45 -20.66
C TYR A 61 -4.69 -5.23 -20.41
N PRO A 62 -3.78 -4.89 -21.35
CA PRO A 62 -2.84 -3.79 -21.18
C PRO A 62 -3.52 -2.44 -20.89
N THR A 63 -4.69 -2.21 -21.51
CA THR A 63 -5.53 -1.01 -21.34
C THR A 63 -6.45 -1.05 -20.12
N TYR A 64 -6.31 -2.04 -19.22
CA TYR A 64 -7.20 -2.22 -18.05
C TYR A 64 -7.34 -0.96 -17.18
N LYS A 65 -6.30 -0.13 -17.08
CA LYS A 65 -6.33 1.10 -16.27
C LYS A 65 -7.24 2.18 -16.86
N ASP A 66 -7.35 2.23 -18.18
CA ASP A 66 -8.01 3.30 -18.92
C ASP A 66 -9.50 2.97 -19.16
N MET A 67 -9.89 1.71 -18.93
CA MET A 67 -11.28 1.25 -19.05
C MET A 67 -12.20 1.84 -17.98
N ALA A 68 -13.48 1.94 -18.30
CA ALA A 68 -14.52 2.34 -17.34
C ALA A 68 -14.58 1.35 -16.15
N PHE A 69 -14.98 1.85 -14.97
CA PHE A 69 -15.03 1.03 -13.75
C PHE A 69 -15.89 -0.24 -13.90
N ALA A 70 -17.06 -0.11 -14.55
CA ALA A 70 -17.95 -1.25 -14.81
C ALA A 70 -17.29 -2.32 -15.71
N GLN A 71 -16.51 -1.89 -16.71
CA GLN A 71 -15.77 -2.82 -17.58
C GLN A 71 -14.69 -3.56 -16.81
N ARG A 72 -13.95 -2.86 -15.93
CA ARG A 72 -12.92 -3.48 -15.08
C ARG A 72 -13.48 -4.58 -14.18
N ILE A 73 -14.67 -4.38 -13.61
CA ILE A 73 -15.35 -5.41 -12.79
C ILE A 73 -15.65 -6.66 -13.62
N LYS A 74 -16.25 -6.48 -14.81
CA LYS A 74 -16.57 -7.60 -15.71
C LYS A 74 -15.32 -8.37 -16.13
N ILE A 75 -14.24 -7.66 -16.44
CA ILE A 75 -12.95 -8.28 -16.78
C ILE A 75 -12.38 -9.06 -15.60
N ASP A 76 -12.42 -8.50 -14.39
CA ASP A 76 -11.92 -9.19 -13.21
C ASP A 76 -12.69 -10.49 -12.92
N GLN A 77 -14.01 -10.47 -13.10
CA GLN A 77 -14.84 -11.67 -13.00
C GLN A 77 -14.42 -12.72 -14.02
N ARG A 78 -14.24 -12.33 -15.30
CA ARG A 78 -13.75 -13.23 -16.36
C ARG A 78 -12.36 -13.80 -16.04
N ILE A 79 -11.44 -12.96 -15.54
CA ILE A 79 -10.10 -13.39 -15.13
C ILE A 79 -10.18 -14.43 -14.01
N MET A 80 -11.06 -14.24 -13.02
CA MET A 80 -11.21 -15.21 -11.92
C MET A 80 -11.74 -16.55 -12.43
N VAL A 81 -12.72 -16.55 -13.33
CA VAL A 81 -13.27 -17.77 -13.93
C VAL A 81 -12.21 -18.51 -14.77
N GLN A 82 -11.52 -17.80 -15.66
CA GLN A 82 -10.57 -18.40 -16.60
C GLN A 82 -9.23 -18.78 -15.94
N PHE A 83 -8.73 -17.94 -15.04
CA PHE A 83 -7.37 -18.05 -14.52
C PHE A 83 -7.30 -18.26 -13.00
N GLY A 84 -8.41 -18.46 -12.29
CA GLY A 84 -8.44 -18.61 -10.83
C GLY A 84 -7.43 -19.63 -10.29
N LYS A 85 -7.46 -20.87 -10.82
CA LYS A 85 -6.51 -21.92 -10.43
C LYS A 85 -5.05 -21.54 -10.71
N LYS A 86 -4.78 -20.85 -11.82
CA LYS A 86 -3.44 -20.37 -12.19
C LYS A 86 -2.98 -19.25 -11.27
N ILE A 87 -3.87 -18.32 -10.93
CA ILE A 87 -3.62 -17.24 -9.98
C ILE A 87 -3.27 -17.81 -8.61
N ASP A 88 -3.96 -18.86 -8.15
CA ASP A 88 -3.65 -19.51 -6.88
C ASP A 88 -2.26 -20.15 -6.88
N LYS A 89 -1.88 -20.84 -7.96
CA LYS A 89 -0.53 -21.40 -8.12
C LYS A 89 0.56 -20.31 -8.12
N ILE A 90 0.35 -19.23 -8.86
CA ILE A 90 1.29 -18.09 -8.91
C ILE A 90 1.35 -17.40 -7.54
N SER A 91 0.22 -17.21 -6.89
CA SER A 91 0.12 -16.58 -5.57
C SER A 91 0.89 -17.36 -4.51
N LYS A 92 0.78 -18.69 -4.49
CA LYS A 92 1.55 -19.56 -3.57
C LYS A 92 3.06 -19.39 -3.77
N LYS A 93 3.54 -19.41 -5.02
CA LYS A 93 4.96 -19.18 -5.35
C LYS A 93 5.42 -17.77 -4.93
N MET A 94 4.61 -16.76 -5.26
CA MET A 94 4.90 -15.37 -4.94
C MET A 94 4.91 -15.11 -3.43
N ALA A 95 4.06 -15.79 -2.65
CA ALA A 95 4.03 -15.68 -1.20
C ALA A 95 5.35 -16.15 -0.57
N MET A 96 5.93 -17.24 -1.07
CA MET A 96 7.26 -17.71 -0.63
C MET A 96 8.35 -16.68 -0.92
N ILE A 97 8.37 -16.10 -2.11
CA ILE A 97 9.34 -15.07 -2.51
C ILE A 97 9.19 -13.82 -1.62
N ILE A 98 7.95 -13.35 -1.40
CA ILE A 98 7.69 -12.19 -0.53
C ILE A 98 8.12 -12.48 0.91
N LYS A 99 7.84 -13.69 1.43
CA LYS A 99 8.25 -14.09 2.77
C LYS A 99 9.77 -14.05 2.92
N LYS A 100 10.53 -14.56 1.94
CA LYS A 100 12.00 -14.47 1.93
C LYS A 100 12.48 -13.02 1.87
N GLY A 101 11.84 -12.18 1.07
CA GLY A 101 12.19 -10.75 0.94
C GLY A 101 11.77 -9.83 2.10
N GLU A 102 11.01 -10.32 3.10
CA GLU A 102 10.57 -9.49 4.23
C GLU A 102 11.73 -8.98 5.08
N GLY A 103 12.80 -9.78 5.25
CA GLY A 103 13.99 -9.36 6.00
C GLY A 103 14.65 -8.13 5.37
N ALA A 104 14.97 -8.21 4.08
CA ALA A 104 15.54 -7.10 3.31
C ALA A 104 14.64 -5.86 3.31
N ARG A 105 13.32 -6.04 3.25
CA ARG A 105 12.35 -4.93 3.35
C ARG A 105 12.45 -4.20 4.69
N ILE A 106 12.61 -4.93 5.79
CA ILE A 106 12.72 -4.36 7.13
C ILE A 106 14.07 -3.69 7.33
N ALA A 107 15.16 -4.31 6.85
CA ALA A 107 16.49 -3.69 6.85
C ALA A 107 16.47 -2.34 6.13
N LYS A 108 15.95 -2.31 4.90
CA LYS A 108 15.78 -1.07 4.12
C LYS A 108 14.89 -0.04 4.84
N ALA A 109 13.84 -0.50 5.55
CA ALA A 109 13.00 0.39 6.34
C ALA A 109 13.72 0.98 7.57
N LYS A 110 14.58 0.19 8.22
CA LYS A 110 15.44 0.66 9.33
C LYS A 110 16.49 1.66 8.83
N GLU A 111 17.17 1.36 7.72
CA GLU A 111 18.13 2.26 7.08
C GLU A 111 17.48 3.58 6.69
N ALA A 112 16.29 3.55 6.08
CA ALA A 112 15.56 4.76 5.73
C ALA A 112 15.19 5.58 6.97
N GLN A 113 14.88 4.93 8.10
CA GLN A 113 14.60 5.63 9.37
C GLN A 113 15.87 6.23 9.98
N ALA A 114 17.00 5.52 9.92
CA ALA A 114 18.30 6.03 10.38
C ALA A 114 18.72 7.27 9.57
N LYS A 115 18.67 7.19 8.23
CA LYS A 115 18.94 8.34 7.34
C LYS A 115 17.99 9.52 7.58
N ALA A 116 16.72 9.25 7.90
CA ALA A 116 15.77 10.30 8.22
C ALA A 116 16.04 10.98 9.58
N ARG A 117 16.69 10.27 10.52
CA ARG A 117 17.14 10.81 11.81
C ARG A 117 18.45 11.59 11.67
N GLU A 118 19.33 11.18 10.76
CA GLU A 118 20.62 11.81 10.51
C GLU A 118 20.54 13.11 9.73
N LYS A 119 19.46 13.37 8.95
CA LYS A 119 19.28 14.67 8.31
C LYS A 119 19.24 15.76 9.39
N PRO A 120 20.27 16.62 9.51
CA PRO A 120 20.24 17.70 10.48
C PRO A 120 19.06 18.60 10.16
N ASP A 121 18.38 19.08 11.20
CA ASP A 121 17.35 20.10 11.06
C ASP A 121 18.02 21.34 10.45
N VAL A 122 17.78 21.60 9.17
CA VAL A 122 18.23 22.82 8.47
C VAL A 122 17.54 24.09 9.02
N ARG A 123 16.96 24.02 10.22
CA ARG A 123 16.44 25.12 11.02
C ARG A 123 17.36 25.49 12.19
N ASN A 124 18.63 25.09 12.16
CA ASN A 124 19.66 25.82 12.89
C ASN A 124 19.82 27.19 12.24
N PHE A 125 19.00 28.14 12.69
CA PHE A 125 19.31 29.56 12.59
C PHE A 125 20.65 29.76 13.29
N THR A 126 21.70 29.90 12.51
CA THR A 126 22.93 30.53 12.95
C THR A 126 22.54 31.86 13.59
N ASN A 127 22.64 31.96 14.91
CA ASN A 127 22.45 33.22 15.62
C ASN A 127 23.66 34.12 15.27
N PRO A 128 23.51 35.20 14.49
CA PRO A 128 24.61 36.10 14.22
C PRO A 128 24.56 37.21 15.28
N SER A 129 24.84 36.87 16.54
CA SER A 129 25.05 37.87 17.59
C SER A 129 26.13 37.39 18.56
N GLY A 130 27.32 37.19 18.01
CA GLY A 130 28.57 37.31 18.76
C GLY A 130 29.13 38.71 18.53
N LYS A 131 28.63 39.68 19.31
CA LYS A 131 29.32 40.90 19.71
C LYS A 131 29.02 41.10 21.19
#